data_AF-A0A835QXG4-F1
#
_entry.id   AF-A0A835QXG4-F1
#
_cell.length_a   1.000
_cell.length_b   1.000
_cell.length_c   1.000
_cell.angle_alpha   90.00
_cell.angle_beta   90.00
_cell.angle_gamma   90.00
#
_symmetry.space_group_name_H-M   'P 1'
#
loop_
_entity.id
_entity.type
_entity.pdbx_description
1 polymer ?
#
loop_
_entity_poly.entity_id
_entity_poly.type
_entity_poly.pdbx_seq_one_letter_code
_entity_poly.pdbx_strand_id
1 'polypeptide(L)'
;MERWNLFSDPPEEYHSYTVAHDTFLAQLGATLWGSMKHIVAPSMADGAYHYYEKISFQIYFITQEKITNMKKLPVNLKAFTDGLSSLAVTSQKVMFSQQMLALSDDPALTMAFSVARRAAAVPLLLINGTYRLTTRPYLDSSILQRQLQKLSDHGSLKEMTGKQPSAFSLKGDLVEAIIDLRRPIKAAIAATAEHLAGLLPLHLVYSQAHETAIEDWSWSVGCNPVSITSQGWHLSQFQSDAIARSYIITALEESILVVNAAIHLLVLEHTTKQGFGLFKSQERAMVDKYNSVVTLWRRIATLSSGLRYGEVVKLLHLLEDSSKGFAEHVNATISLLHPVHCTRQRKVELELDLTTVPAFLIVFAILWFLFRPRRPKPKIN
;
A
#
# COMPACT_ATOMS: atom_id res chain seq x y z
N MET A 1 -42.74 14.10 17.33
CA MET A 1 -41.92 13.70 16.17
C MET A 1 -41.28 12.37 16.49
N GLU A 2 -41.76 11.29 15.88
CA GLU A 2 -41.24 9.94 16.08
C GLU A 2 -39.85 9.81 15.46
N ARG A 3 -38.88 9.38 16.27
CA ARG A 3 -37.52 9.07 15.84
C ARG A 3 -37.51 7.67 15.23
N TRP A 4 -37.49 7.61 13.90
CA TRP A 4 -37.26 6.37 13.19
C TRP A 4 -35.74 6.12 13.17
N ASN A 5 -35.28 5.20 14.01
CA ASN A 5 -33.89 4.82 14.14
C ASN A 5 -33.77 3.38 13.65
N LEU A 6 -33.34 3.18 12.39
CA LEU A 6 -33.27 1.85 11.76
C LEU A 6 -32.12 0.97 12.32
N PHE A 7 -31.32 1.50 13.25
CA PHE A 7 -30.17 0.83 13.86
C PHE A 7 -30.14 1.00 15.39
N SER A 8 -31.28 1.32 16.01
CA SER A 8 -31.46 1.22 17.45
C SER A 8 -32.88 0.75 17.69
N ASP A 9 -33.00 -0.54 18.02
CA ASP A 9 -34.28 -1.23 18.13
C ASP A 9 -35.17 -0.64 19.25
N PRO A 10 -36.51 -0.74 19.11
CA PRO A 10 -37.43 -0.69 20.25
C PRO A 10 -37.10 -1.81 21.26
N PRO A 11 -37.60 -1.75 22.51
CA PRO A 11 -37.34 -2.79 23.50
C PRO A 11 -38.17 -4.04 23.18
N GLU A 12 -37.75 -4.80 22.18
CA GLU A 12 -38.22 -6.16 21.93
C GLU A 12 -37.02 -7.12 22.06
N GLU A 13 -37.15 -8.08 22.98
CA GLU A 13 -36.14 -9.07 23.35
C GLU A 13 -35.94 -10.13 22.25
N TYR A 14 -35.42 -9.80 21.07
CA TYR A 14 -34.84 -10.83 20.19
C TYR A 14 -33.69 -10.27 19.31
N HIS A 15 -32.51 -10.89 19.46
CA HIS A 15 -31.35 -10.91 18.54
C HIS A 15 -30.11 -10.02 18.81
N SER A 16 -29.74 -9.79 20.07
CA SER A 16 -28.35 -9.41 20.41
C SER A 16 -27.32 -10.54 20.16
N TYR A 17 -27.79 -11.80 20.15
CA TYR A 17 -26.94 -12.98 19.99
C TYR A 17 -26.28 -13.10 18.60
N THR A 18 -26.94 -12.67 17.52
CA THR A 18 -26.38 -12.79 16.16
C THR A 18 -25.28 -11.77 15.93
N VAL A 19 -25.48 -10.51 16.34
CA VAL A 19 -24.45 -9.46 16.24
C VAL A 19 -23.26 -9.79 17.15
N ALA A 20 -23.49 -10.24 18.38
CA ALA A 20 -22.43 -10.67 19.29
C ALA A 20 -21.66 -11.90 18.78
N HIS A 21 -22.37 -12.86 18.19
CA HIS A 21 -21.77 -14.03 17.53
C HIS A 21 -20.91 -13.62 16.33
N ASP A 22 -21.42 -12.75 15.46
CA ASP A 22 -20.73 -12.35 14.23
C ASP A 22 -19.53 -11.45 14.53
N THR A 23 -19.63 -10.58 15.53
CA THR A 23 -18.49 -9.79 16.04
C THR A 23 -17.43 -10.67 16.69
N PHE A 24 -17.84 -11.68 17.48
CA PHE A 24 -16.92 -12.68 18.02
C PHE A 24 -16.21 -13.44 16.90
N LEU A 25 -16.93 -13.95 15.89
CA LEU A 25 -16.34 -14.64 14.76
C LEU A 25 -15.42 -13.74 13.93
N ALA A 26 -15.74 -12.46 13.79
CA ALA A 26 -14.87 -11.50 13.11
C ALA A 26 -13.57 -11.26 13.88
N GLN A 27 -13.65 -11.10 15.21
CA GLN A 27 -12.46 -10.95 16.06
C GLN A 27 -11.61 -12.22 16.12
N LEU A 28 -12.26 -13.39 16.21
CA LEU A 28 -11.58 -14.68 16.13
C LEU A 28 -10.91 -14.86 14.76
N GLY A 29 -11.60 -14.49 13.67
CA GLY A 29 -11.04 -14.52 12.33
C GLY A 29 -9.84 -13.59 12.17
N ALA A 30 -9.91 -12.38 12.72
CA ALA A 30 -8.81 -11.41 12.68
C ALA A 30 -7.59 -11.88 13.48
N THR A 31 -7.79 -12.44 14.67
CA THR A 31 -6.71 -12.98 15.50
C THR A 31 -6.09 -14.24 14.87
N LEU A 32 -6.91 -15.14 14.34
CA LEU A 32 -6.44 -16.30 13.58
C LEU A 32 -5.65 -15.87 12.34
N TRP A 33 -6.13 -14.89 11.57
CA TRP A 33 -5.40 -14.38 10.40
C TRP A 33 -4.04 -13.80 10.79
N GLY A 34 -3.99 -12.98 11.84
CA GLY A 34 -2.75 -12.41 12.36
C GLY A 34 -1.72 -13.49 12.73
N SER A 35 -2.15 -14.56 13.41
CA SER A 35 -1.25 -15.69 13.76
C SER A 35 -0.88 -16.56 12.56
N MET A 36 -1.84 -16.90 11.70
CA MET A 36 -1.66 -17.74 10.51
C MET A 36 -0.69 -17.09 9.51
N LYS A 37 -0.69 -15.75 9.40
CA LYS A 37 0.25 -14.99 8.56
C LYS A 37 1.71 -15.39 8.83
N HIS A 38 2.09 -15.51 10.09
CA HIS A 38 3.45 -15.87 10.51
C HIS A 38 3.79 -17.35 10.30
N ILE A 39 2.79 -18.21 10.10
CA ILE A 39 2.97 -19.65 9.82
C ILE A 39 3.05 -19.88 8.30
N VAL A 40 2.22 -19.17 7.54
CA VAL A 40 2.07 -19.38 6.09
C VAL A 40 3.17 -18.66 5.30
N ALA A 41 3.62 -17.49 5.76
CA ALA A 41 4.80 -16.83 5.20
C ALA A 41 6.00 -16.99 6.14
N PRO A 42 7.21 -17.20 5.60
CA PRO A 42 8.42 -17.12 6.42
C PRO A 42 8.54 -15.73 7.06
N SER A 43 9.45 -15.59 8.03
CA SER A 43 9.77 -14.27 8.56
C SER A 43 10.22 -13.36 7.42
N MET A 44 9.44 -12.32 7.16
CA MET A 44 9.71 -11.30 6.16
C MET A 44 9.99 -9.98 6.86
N ALA A 45 10.71 -9.08 6.19
CA ALA A 45 10.92 -7.73 6.67
C ALA A 45 9.56 -7.02 6.81
N ASP A 46 9.51 -6.09 7.76
CA ASP A 46 8.32 -5.26 7.95
C ASP A 46 8.19 -4.29 6.78
N GLY A 47 7.05 -4.33 6.10
CA GLY A 47 6.80 -3.53 4.90
C GLY A 47 5.62 -4.04 4.08
N ALA A 48 5.08 -3.13 3.26
CA ALA A 48 4.10 -3.47 2.23
C ALA A 48 4.83 -3.76 0.91
N TYR A 49 4.73 -5.01 0.44
CA TYR A 49 5.32 -5.44 -0.82
C TYR A 49 4.26 -5.56 -1.89
N HIS A 50 4.07 -4.49 -2.66
CA HIS A 50 3.07 -4.47 -3.72
C HIS A 50 3.55 -5.25 -4.95
N TYR A 51 2.63 -5.98 -5.56
CA TYR A 51 2.87 -6.60 -6.85
C TYR A 51 2.83 -5.56 -7.97
N TYR A 52 3.88 -5.52 -8.79
CA TYR A 52 3.90 -4.74 -10.02
C TYR A 52 4.11 -5.64 -11.24
N GLU A 53 3.38 -5.38 -12.32
CA GLU A 53 3.52 -6.13 -13.57
C GLU A 53 4.85 -5.87 -14.28
N LYS A 54 5.42 -4.68 -14.10
CA LYS A 54 6.66 -4.24 -14.76
C LYS A 54 7.65 -3.83 -13.69
N ILE A 55 8.81 -4.49 -13.67
CA ILE A 55 9.93 -4.17 -12.77
C ILE A 55 11.06 -3.62 -13.62
N SER A 56 11.50 -2.39 -13.34
CA SER A 56 12.65 -1.78 -14.01
C SER A 56 13.85 -1.73 -13.06
N PHE A 57 14.89 -2.50 -13.35
CA PHE A 57 16.17 -2.43 -12.65
C PHE A 57 17.06 -1.38 -13.30
N GLN A 58 17.42 -0.36 -12.54
CA GLN A 58 18.41 0.65 -12.95
C GLN A 58 19.75 0.32 -12.29
N ILE A 59 20.75 0.01 -13.10
CA ILE A 59 22.06 -0.45 -12.65
C ILE A 59 23.07 0.66 -12.93
N TYR A 60 23.65 1.19 -11.85
CA TYR A 60 24.66 2.23 -11.92
C TYR A 60 26.05 1.63 -11.66
N PHE A 61 26.95 1.79 -12.62
CA PHE A 61 28.36 1.43 -12.47
C PHE A 61 29.17 2.69 -12.19
N ILE A 62 29.63 2.82 -10.94
CA ILE A 62 30.47 3.95 -10.51
C ILE A 62 31.94 3.57 -10.66
N THR A 63 32.69 4.38 -11.38
CA THR A 63 34.11 4.15 -11.70
C THR A 63 34.95 5.36 -11.29
N GLN A 64 36.21 5.15 -10.88
CA GLN A 64 37.11 6.27 -10.53
C GLN A 64 37.51 7.07 -11.76
N GLU A 65 37.89 6.36 -12.82
CA GLU A 65 38.25 6.93 -14.12
C GLU A 65 37.18 6.63 -15.16
N LYS A 66 37.12 7.44 -16.21
CA LYS A 66 36.17 7.26 -17.30
C LYS A 66 36.49 6.01 -18.12
N ILE A 67 35.80 4.91 -17.80
CA ILE A 67 35.88 3.68 -18.57
C ILE A 67 34.89 3.76 -19.74
N THR A 68 35.40 3.69 -20.97
CA THR A 68 34.57 3.79 -22.19
C THR A 68 33.85 2.49 -22.55
N ASN A 69 34.27 1.35 -22.04
CA ASN A 69 33.74 0.05 -22.44
C ASN A 69 33.29 -0.81 -21.26
N MET A 70 31.99 -1.12 -21.19
CA MET A 70 31.36 -1.96 -20.16
C MET A 70 31.99 -3.34 -20.04
N LYS A 71 32.52 -3.89 -21.13
CA LYS A 71 33.15 -5.22 -21.14
C LYS A 71 34.43 -5.30 -20.30
N LYS A 72 35.01 -4.15 -19.91
CA LYS A 72 36.21 -4.08 -19.06
C LYS A 72 35.88 -4.14 -17.56
N LEU A 73 34.60 -4.05 -17.18
CA LEU A 73 34.21 -4.18 -15.78
C LEU A 73 34.47 -5.61 -15.28
N PRO A 74 35.02 -5.79 -14.06
CA PRO A 74 35.24 -7.10 -13.45
C PRO A 74 33.92 -7.71 -12.93
N VAL A 75 32.83 -7.61 -13.70
CA VAL A 75 31.49 -8.09 -13.33
C VAL A 75 30.90 -8.87 -14.50
N ASN A 76 30.42 -10.09 -14.23
CA ASN A 76 29.67 -10.86 -15.21
C ASN A 76 28.25 -10.31 -15.32
N LEU A 77 28.04 -9.38 -16.26
CA LEU A 77 26.76 -8.72 -16.48
C LEU A 77 25.63 -9.70 -16.81
N LYS A 78 25.93 -10.78 -17.54
CA LYS A 78 24.92 -11.78 -17.91
C LYS A 78 24.44 -12.55 -16.69
N ALA A 79 25.37 -13.07 -15.88
CA ALA A 79 25.01 -13.75 -14.63
C ALA A 79 24.27 -12.81 -13.66
N PHE A 80 24.63 -11.52 -13.65
CA PHE A 80 23.96 -10.50 -12.85
C PHE A 80 22.51 -10.27 -13.30
N THR A 81 22.27 -10.06 -14.60
CA THR A 81 20.92 -9.88 -15.14
C THR A 81 20.07 -11.13 -15.01
N ASP A 82 20.66 -12.31 -15.20
CA ASP A 82 19.98 -13.61 -15.05
C ASP A 82 19.61 -13.86 -13.57
N GLY A 83 20.48 -13.43 -12.64
CA GLY A 83 20.18 -13.48 -11.21
C GLY A 83 19.06 -12.53 -10.78
N LEU A 84 19.07 -11.28 -11.27
CA LEU A 84 18.00 -10.35 -10.97
C LEU A 84 16.66 -10.74 -11.62
N SER A 85 16.69 -11.31 -12.84
CA SER A 85 15.48 -11.80 -13.48
C SER A 85 14.89 -13.03 -12.77
N SER A 86 15.71 -13.82 -12.08
CA SER A 86 15.23 -14.95 -11.27
C SER A 86 14.36 -14.55 -10.07
N LEU A 87 14.40 -13.28 -9.64
CA LEU A 87 13.54 -12.75 -8.57
C LEU A 87 12.11 -12.47 -9.05
N ALA A 88 11.91 -12.34 -10.36
CA ALA A 88 10.62 -12.00 -10.92
C ALA A 88 9.70 -13.22 -10.93
N VAL A 89 8.43 -13.01 -10.59
CA VAL A 89 7.38 -14.02 -10.75
C VAL A 89 7.05 -14.16 -12.26
N THR A 90 6.59 -15.33 -12.69
CA THR A 90 6.35 -15.67 -14.12
C THR A 90 5.45 -14.70 -14.88
N SER A 91 4.59 -13.92 -14.20
CA SER A 91 3.72 -12.91 -14.80
C SER A 91 4.36 -11.52 -14.94
N GLN A 92 5.53 -11.29 -14.33
CA GLN A 92 6.19 -9.98 -14.32
C GLN A 92 7.12 -9.79 -15.51
N LYS A 93 7.16 -8.57 -16.03
CA LYS A 93 8.07 -8.14 -17.10
C LYS A 93 9.23 -7.37 -16.49
N VAL A 94 10.45 -7.85 -16.74
CA VAL A 94 11.67 -7.25 -16.23
C VAL A 94 12.33 -6.40 -17.32
N MET A 95 12.70 -5.17 -16.98
CA MET A 95 13.47 -4.27 -17.83
C MET A 95 14.77 -3.89 -17.12
N PHE A 96 15.85 -3.80 -17.87
CA PHE A 96 17.15 -3.38 -17.35
C PHE A 96 17.60 -2.09 -18.03
N SER A 97 18.03 -1.13 -17.23
CA SER A 97 18.75 0.05 -17.68
C SER A 97 20.13 0.05 -17.04
N GLN A 98 21.16 0.35 -17.81
CA GLN A 98 22.54 0.34 -17.35
C GLN A 98 23.15 1.70 -17.62
N GLN A 99 23.73 2.31 -16.59
CA GLN A 99 24.36 3.63 -16.66
C GLN A 99 25.77 3.55 -16.07
N MET A 100 26.71 4.22 -16.71
CA MET A 100 28.08 4.35 -16.22
C MET A 100 28.29 5.78 -15.75
N LEU A 101 28.76 5.92 -14.51
CA LEU A 101 29.11 7.19 -13.92
C LEU A 101 30.60 7.15 -13.56
N ALA A 102 31.35 8.13 -14.05
CA ALA A 102 32.72 8.34 -13.64
C ALA A 102 32.75 9.39 -12.53
N LEU A 103 33.46 9.11 -11.44
CA LEU A 103 33.64 10.07 -10.35
C LEU A 103 34.36 11.34 -10.85
N SER A 104 35.22 11.20 -11.87
CA SER A 104 35.86 12.34 -12.55
C SER A 104 34.86 13.35 -13.16
N ASP A 105 33.67 12.90 -13.53
CA ASP A 105 32.73 13.71 -14.31
C ASP A 105 31.85 14.59 -13.41
N ASP A 106 31.66 14.22 -12.14
CA ASP A 106 30.85 14.99 -11.18
C ASP A 106 31.57 15.11 -9.81
N PRO A 107 32.02 16.33 -9.43
CA PRO A 107 32.68 16.56 -8.14
C PRO A 107 31.73 16.34 -6.95
N ALA A 108 30.42 16.55 -7.13
CA ALA A 108 29.44 16.37 -6.09
C ALA A 108 29.22 14.88 -5.77
N LEU A 109 29.11 14.04 -6.81
CA LEU A 109 29.10 12.58 -6.66
C LEU A 109 30.38 12.07 -6.00
N THR A 110 31.54 12.62 -6.38
CA THR A 110 32.82 12.28 -5.77
C THR A 110 32.88 12.62 -4.30
N MET A 111 32.40 13.81 -3.91
CA MET A 111 32.31 14.20 -2.52
C MET A 111 31.40 13.24 -1.74
N ALA A 112 30.19 12.98 -2.25
CA ALA A 112 29.24 12.07 -1.62
C ALA A 112 29.83 10.66 -1.41
N PHE A 113 30.52 10.13 -2.43
CA PHE A 113 31.19 8.83 -2.35
C PHE A 113 32.33 8.81 -1.34
N SER A 114 33.14 9.88 -1.29
CA SER A 114 34.26 9.98 -0.35
C SER A 114 33.79 10.02 1.11
N VAL A 115 32.68 10.71 1.39
CA VAL A 115 32.10 10.85 2.74
C VAL A 115 31.43 9.54 3.18
N ALA A 116 30.82 8.81 2.24
CA ALA A 116 30.16 7.54 2.51
C ALA A 116 31.13 6.36 2.73
N ARG A 117 32.41 6.50 2.37
CA ARG A 117 33.38 5.41 2.49
C ARG A 117 33.80 5.22 3.95
N ARG A 118 33.66 4.00 4.45
CA ARG A 118 34.01 3.57 5.82
C ARG A 118 34.94 2.37 5.78
N ALA A 119 35.48 2.00 6.94
CA ALA A 119 36.28 0.79 7.09
C ALA A 119 35.90 0.09 8.40
N ALA A 120 35.66 -1.21 8.34
CA ALA A 120 35.36 -2.05 9.48
C ALA A 120 36.51 -3.03 9.73
N ALA A 121 36.83 -3.28 11.00
CA ALA A 121 37.82 -4.27 11.38
C ALA A 121 37.14 -5.63 11.55
N VAL A 122 37.30 -6.50 10.56
CA VAL A 122 36.67 -7.83 10.53
C VAL A 122 37.68 -8.87 11.03
N PRO A 123 37.39 -9.59 12.12
CA PRO A 123 38.21 -10.70 12.56
C PRO A 123 38.09 -11.86 11.57
N LEU A 124 39.23 -12.39 11.12
CA LEU A 124 39.30 -13.53 10.21
C LEU A 124 39.95 -14.70 10.96
N LEU A 125 39.21 -15.80 11.09
CA LEU A 125 39.73 -17.06 11.59
C LEU A 125 40.56 -17.72 10.46
N LEU A 126 41.85 -17.87 10.68
CA LEU A 126 42.71 -18.63 9.79
C LEU A 126 42.56 -20.13 10.05
N ILE A 127 42.89 -20.95 9.05
CA ILE A 127 42.80 -22.42 9.11
C ILE A 127 43.64 -23.00 10.26
N ASN A 128 44.67 -22.28 10.70
CA ASN A 128 45.52 -22.63 11.84
C ASN A 128 44.89 -22.30 13.22
N GLY A 129 43.63 -21.85 13.28
CA GLY A 129 42.93 -21.49 14.51
C GLY A 129 43.31 -20.13 15.12
N THR A 130 44.14 -19.34 14.44
CA THR A 130 44.51 -17.98 14.89
C THR A 130 43.57 -16.93 14.34
N TYR A 131 43.27 -15.90 15.14
CA TYR A 131 42.49 -14.75 14.71
C TYR A 131 43.41 -13.66 14.15
N ARG A 132 43.08 -13.16 12.95
CA ARG A 132 43.73 -11.98 12.38
C ARG A 132 42.72 -10.89 12.12
N LEU A 133 42.99 -9.70 12.64
CA LEU A 133 42.18 -8.53 12.33
C LEU A 133 42.47 -8.08 10.89
N THR A 134 41.44 -7.95 10.07
CA THR A 134 41.54 -7.43 8.71
C THR A 134 40.63 -6.23 8.54
N THR A 135 41.17 -5.08 8.16
CA THR A 135 40.38 -3.88 7.87
C THR A 135 39.76 -4.01 6.47
N ARG A 136 38.44 -3.99 6.38
CA ARG A 136 37.70 -4.04 5.11
C ARG A 136 37.02 -2.70 4.86
N PRO A 137 37.31 -2.01 3.73
CA PRO A 137 36.56 -0.83 3.34
C PRO A 137 35.15 -1.24 2.89
N TYR A 138 34.15 -0.46 3.29
CA TYR A 138 32.77 -0.61 2.86
C TYR A 138 32.16 0.76 2.53
N LEU A 139 31.03 0.77 1.85
CA LEU A 139 30.31 1.98 1.48
C LEU A 139 29.02 2.05 2.29
N ASP A 140 28.83 3.13 3.03
CA ASP A 140 27.60 3.38 3.79
C ASP A 140 26.54 4.00 2.88
N SER A 141 25.57 3.19 2.50
CA SER A 141 24.41 3.56 1.68
C SER A 141 23.59 4.69 2.29
N SER A 142 23.34 4.66 3.60
CA SER A 142 22.53 5.66 4.30
C SER A 142 23.17 7.05 4.24
N ILE A 143 24.50 7.11 4.36
CA ILE A 143 25.27 8.35 4.26
C ILE A 143 25.28 8.80 2.80
N LEU A 144 25.54 7.89 1.87
CA LEU A 144 25.57 8.20 0.44
C LEU A 144 24.23 8.81 -0.02
N GLN A 145 23.11 8.18 0.33
CA GLN A 145 21.77 8.67 -0.01
C GLN A 145 21.50 10.05 0.55
N ARG A 146 21.82 10.29 1.83
CA ARG A 146 21.66 11.60 2.47
C ARG A 146 22.49 12.67 1.77
N GLN A 147 23.70 12.35 1.32
CA GLN A 147 24.52 13.29 0.57
C GLN A 147 23.95 13.56 -0.82
N LEU A 148 23.51 12.53 -1.55
CA LEU A 148 22.91 12.70 -2.88
C LEU A 148 21.59 13.49 -2.85
N GLN A 149 20.75 13.30 -1.82
CA GLN A 149 19.52 14.07 -1.64
C GLN A 149 19.79 15.57 -1.41
N LYS A 150 20.78 15.89 -0.58
CA LYS A 150 21.21 17.29 -0.38
C LYS A 150 21.67 17.93 -1.70
N LEU A 151 22.31 17.16 -2.56
CA LEU A 151 22.78 17.63 -3.86
C LEU A 151 21.64 17.80 -4.88
N SER A 152 20.59 16.96 -4.82
CA SER A 152 19.41 17.11 -5.69
C SER A 152 18.59 18.35 -5.37
N ASP A 153 18.47 18.69 -4.08
CA ASP A 153 17.74 19.88 -3.63
C ASP A 153 18.40 21.21 -4.07
N HIS A 154 19.68 21.15 -4.45
CA HIS A 154 20.46 22.30 -4.94
C HIS A 154 20.51 22.41 -6.48
N GLY A 155 19.68 21.64 -7.19
CA GLY A 155 19.34 21.91 -8.59
C GLY A 155 20.29 21.36 -9.67
N SER A 156 21.31 20.58 -9.30
CA SER A 156 22.29 20.06 -10.28
C SER A 156 21.96 18.69 -10.88
N LEU A 157 20.91 17.99 -10.40
CA LEU A 157 20.54 16.64 -10.84
C LEU A 157 19.05 16.57 -11.22
N LYS A 158 18.61 17.44 -12.12
CA LYS A 158 17.19 17.51 -12.56
C LYS A 158 16.80 16.47 -13.61
N GLU A 159 17.73 15.62 -14.08
CA GLU A 159 17.45 14.54 -15.04
C GLU A 159 17.30 13.14 -14.40
N MET A 160 17.53 12.97 -13.10
CA MET A 160 17.44 11.65 -12.43
C MET A 160 16.06 11.36 -11.80
N THR A 161 15.07 12.25 -11.90
CA THR A 161 13.77 12.06 -11.25
C THR A 161 12.60 12.26 -12.22
N GLY A 162 12.37 11.26 -13.06
CA GLY A 162 11.06 11.02 -13.68
C GLY A 162 10.32 9.97 -12.86
N LYS A 163 9.28 10.40 -12.11
CA LYS A 163 8.55 9.62 -11.07
C LYS A 163 9.45 9.19 -9.91
N GLN A 164 9.01 9.39 -8.67
CA GLN A 164 9.74 8.97 -7.46
C GLN A 164 10.45 7.63 -7.68
N PRO A 165 11.78 7.59 -7.80
CA PRO A 165 12.48 6.34 -7.65
C PRO A 165 12.32 5.98 -6.18
N SER A 166 11.74 4.82 -5.88
CA SER A 166 12.01 4.11 -4.63
C SER A 166 13.53 3.89 -4.61
N ALA A 167 14.25 4.90 -4.10
CA ALA A 167 15.69 4.96 -4.18
C ALA A 167 16.24 3.79 -3.37
N PHE A 168 16.82 2.82 -4.08
CA PHE A 168 17.57 1.71 -3.52
C PHE A 168 18.83 2.27 -2.87
N SER A 169 18.69 2.63 -1.61
CA SER A 169 19.78 2.79 -0.67
C SER A 169 19.55 1.73 0.38
N LEU A 170 20.48 0.77 0.45
CA LEU A 170 20.47 -0.33 1.41
C LEU A 170 20.22 0.24 2.80
N LYS A 171 18.97 0.21 3.27
CA LYS A 171 18.58 0.80 4.54
C LYS A 171 18.96 -0.22 5.62
N GLY A 172 20.22 -0.19 6.02
CA GLY A 172 20.80 -1.06 7.03
C GLY A 172 20.42 -0.64 8.44
N ASP A 173 19.12 -0.57 8.73
CA ASP A 173 18.67 -0.27 10.10
C ASP A 173 18.46 -1.55 10.93
N LEU A 174 18.48 -2.76 10.33
CA LEU A 174 18.20 -3.99 11.10
C LEU A 174 19.20 -5.14 10.97
N VAL A 175 20.18 -5.11 10.06
CA VAL A 175 21.29 -6.07 10.11
C VAL A 175 22.51 -5.44 9.44
N GLU A 176 23.59 -5.22 10.20
CA GLU A 176 24.92 -4.93 9.64
C GLU A 176 25.47 -6.19 8.94
N ALA A 177 24.83 -6.64 7.86
CA ALA A 177 25.34 -7.72 7.05
C ALA A 177 26.56 -7.20 6.26
N ILE A 178 27.73 -7.75 6.55
CA ILE A 178 28.97 -7.41 5.83
C ILE A 178 28.84 -7.90 4.37
N ILE A 179 28.53 -6.98 3.46
CA ILE A 179 28.37 -7.25 2.03
C ILE A 179 29.74 -7.33 1.35
N ASP A 180 30.04 -8.46 0.70
CA ASP A 180 31.26 -8.63 -0.10
C ASP A 180 31.11 -7.99 -1.49
N LEU A 181 31.53 -6.74 -1.62
CA LEU A 181 31.53 -5.99 -2.87
C LEU A 181 32.48 -6.55 -3.93
N ARG A 182 33.38 -7.49 -3.59
CA ARG A 182 34.27 -8.14 -4.57
C ARG A 182 33.54 -9.15 -5.45
N ARG A 183 32.40 -9.68 -4.98
CA ARG A 183 31.50 -10.56 -5.73
C ARG A 183 30.05 -10.07 -5.55
N PRO A 184 29.68 -8.98 -6.24
CA PRO A 184 28.48 -8.23 -5.91
C PRO A 184 27.17 -8.96 -6.25
N ILE A 185 27.21 -10.01 -7.09
CA ILE A 185 26.01 -10.71 -7.58
C ILE A 185 25.13 -11.22 -6.43
N LYS A 186 25.74 -11.94 -5.48
CA LYS A 186 25.04 -12.51 -4.33
C LYS A 186 24.39 -11.42 -3.47
N ALA A 187 25.18 -10.42 -3.10
CA ALA A 187 24.73 -9.34 -2.24
C ALA A 187 23.65 -8.48 -2.90
N ALA A 188 23.79 -8.21 -4.20
CA ALA A 188 22.79 -7.48 -4.95
C ALA A 188 21.46 -8.24 -4.98
N ILE A 189 21.48 -9.54 -5.27
CA ILE A 189 20.25 -10.36 -5.32
C ILE A 189 19.61 -10.46 -3.93
N ALA A 190 20.39 -10.64 -2.86
CA ALA A 190 19.87 -10.68 -1.50
C ALA A 190 19.16 -9.37 -1.15
N ALA A 191 19.81 -8.23 -1.39
CA ALA A 191 19.26 -6.93 -1.07
C ALA A 191 18.07 -6.54 -1.96
N THR A 192 18.08 -6.91 -3.25
CA THR A 192 16.92 -6.68 -4.11
C THR A 192 15.76 -7.60 -3.74
N ALA A 193 15.99 -8.83 -3.30
CA ALA A 193 14.96 -9.72 -2.81
C ALA A 193 14.31 -9.20 -1.51
N GLU A 194 15.12 -8.68 -0.60
CA GLU A 194 14.65 -8.00 0.61
C GLU A 194 13.80 -6.77 0.26
N HIS A 195 14.24 -5.95 -0.68
CA HIS A 195 13.49 -4.74 -1.06
C HIS A 195 12.20 -5.05 -1.82
N LEU A 196 12.23 -6.00 -2.77
CA LEU A 196 11.08 -6.31 -3.61
C LEU A 196 9.99 -7.04 -2.82
N ALA A 197 10.36 -7.94 -1.91
CA ALA A 197 9.41 -8.87 -1.31
C ALA A 197 9.66 -9.15 0.18
N GLY A 198 10.61 -8.47 0.81
CA GLY A 198 10.89 -8.64 2.24
C GLY A 198 11.61 -9.93 2.57
N LEU A 199 12.28 -10.56 1.61
CA LEU A 199 13.01 -11.79 1.87
C LEU A 199 14.18 -11.54 2.81
N LEU A 200 14.05 -11.99 4.07
CA LEU A 200 15.09 -11.88 5.07
C LEU A 200 16.18 -12.95 4.93
N PRO A 201 17.36 -12.72 5.51
CA PRO A 201 18.34 -13.77 5.74
C PRO A 201 17.73 -14.98 6.43
N LEU A 202 18.01 -16.20 5.93
CA LEU A 202 17.39 -17.44 6.44
C LEU A 202 17.70 -17.75 7.91
N HIS A 203 18.75 -17.14 8.46
CA HIS A 203 19.10 -17.31 9.86
C HIS A 203 18.29 -16.38 10.78
N LEU A 204 17.55 -15.42 10.24
CA LEU A 204 16.72 -14.51 11.03
C LEU A 204 15.28 -15.01 11.01
N VAL A 205 14.78 -15.34 12.19
CA VAL A 205 13.41 -15.83 12.40
C VAL A 205 12.75 -14.96 13.46
N TYR A 206 11.46 -14.71 13.31
CA TYR A 206 10.67 -14.02 14.32
C TYR A 206 10.04 -15.03 15.30
N SER A 207 10.29 -14.86 16.60
CA SER A 207 9.65 -15.66 17.64
C SER A 207 8.41 -14.93 18.17
N GLN A 208 7.22 -15.43 17.84
CA GLN A 208 5.96 -14.88 18.36
C GLN A 208 5.89 -14.97 19.89
N ALA A 209 6.43 -16.04 20.49
CA ALA A 209 6.36 -16.26 21.94
C ALA A 209 7.19 -15.26 22.75
N HIS A 210 8.27 -14.73 22.16
CA HIS A 210 9.17 -13.79 22.81
C HIS A 210 9.03 -12.36 22.26
N GLU A 211 8.23 -12.17 21.21
CA GLU A 211 8.09 -10.91 20.46
C GLU A 211 9.44 -10.32 19.99
N THR A 212 10.41 -11.20 19.71
CA THR A 212 11.78 -10.82 19.33
C THR A 212 12.27 -11.59 18.11
N ALA A 213 13.17 -10.96 17.35
CA ALA A 213 13.97 -11.66 16.35
C ALA A 213 14.95 -12.61 17.05
N ILE A 214 15.05 -13.83 16.53
CA ILE A 214 15.97 -14.87 16.97
C ILE A 214 16.85 -15.30 15.80
N GLU A 215 18.07 -15.71 16.11
CA GLU A 215 18.98 -16.28 15.13
C GLU A 215 18.90 -17.80 15.14
N ASP A 216 18.47 -18.40 14.02
CA ASP A 216 18.49 -19.84 13.78
C ASP A 216 19.43 -20.18 12.62
N TRP A 217 20.66 -20.53 12.96
CA TRP A 217 21.70 -20.83 11.98
C TRP A 217 21.48 -22.17 11.24
N SER A 218 20.49 -23.00 11.61
CA SER A 218 20.22 -24.27 10.94
C SER A 218 19.85 -24.11 9.46
N TRP A 219 19.24 -22.98 9.09
CA TRP A 219 18.85 -22.62 7.72
C TRP A 219 19.84 -21.68 7.02
N SER A 220 20.95 -21.33 7.67
CA SER A 220 21.99 -20.43 7.13
C SER A 220 22.89 -21.07 6.05
N VAL A 221 22.67 -22.36 5.75
CA VAL A 221 23.48 -23.19 4.86
C VAL A 221 22.85 -23.40 3.48
N GLY A 222 23.69 -23.64 2.47
CA GLY A 222 23.24 -23.99 1.11
C GLY A 222 23.46 -22.89 0.06
N CYS A 223 23.29 -23.24 -1.21
CA CYS A 223 23.61 -22.39 -2.38
C CYS A 223 22.53 -21.36 -2.72
N ASN A 224 22.28 -20.39 -1.84
CA ASN A 224 21.29 -19.34 -2.04
C ASN A 224 21.84 -17.95 -1.63
N PRO A 225 21.25 -16.83 -2.11
CA PRO A 225 21.85 -15.51 -1.96
C PRO A 225 21.90 -15.00 -0.50
N VAL A 226 21.03 -15.52 0.35
CA VAL A 226 20.87 -15.13 1.76
C VAL A 226 21.61 -16.05 2.75
N SER A 227 22.23 -17.12 2.26
CA SER A 227 23.10 -18.00 3.04
C SER A 227 24.39 -17.29 3.39
N ILE A 228 24.89 -17.42 4.63
CA ILE A 228 26.18 -16.83 5.02
C ILE A 228 27.35 -17.72 4.57
N THR A 229 27.13 -19.04 4.51
CA THR A 229 28.19 -20.04 4.35
C THR A 229 28.52 -20.39 2.90
N SER A 230 27.67 -20.04 1.93
CA SER A 230 27.92 -20.31 0.51
C SER A 230 28.21 -19.04 -0.30
N GLN A 231 28.80 -19.23 -1.48
CA GLN A 231 29.02 -18.18 -2.49
C GLN A 231 27.96 -18.25 -3.61
N GLY A 232 26.98 -19.15 -3.48
CA GLY A 232 25.91 -19.32 -4.46
C GLY A 232 24.91 -18.16 -4.42
N TRP A 233 24.21 -17.95 -5.53
CA TRP A 233 23.22 -16.88 -5.67
C TRP A 233 21.91 -17.36 -6.32
N HIS A 234 21.76 -18.67 -6.50
CA HIS A 234 20.55 -19.24 -7.09
C HIS A 234 19.39 -19.18 -6.11
N LEU A 235 18.24 -18.70 -6.58
CA LEU A 235 17.02 -18.69 -5.80
C LEU A 235 16.43 -20.10 -5.75
N SER A 236 16.08 -20.57 -4.56
CA SER A 236 15.34 -21.83 -4.41
C SER A 236 13.85 -21.64 -4.72
N GLN A 237 13.14 -22.72 -5.02
CA GLN A 237 11.69 -22.68 -5.18
C GLN A 237 11.00 -22.14 -3.92
N PHE A 238 11.50 -22.53 -2.73
CA PHE A 238 11.00 -22.02 -1.45
C PHE A 238 11.09 -20.48 -1.36
N GLN A 239 12.20 -19.89 -1.81
CA GLN A 239 12.38 -18.44 -1.80
C GLN A 239 11.50 -17.75 -2.86
N SER A 240 11.34 -18.35 -4.04
CA SER A 240 10.41 -17.84 -5.05
C SER A 240 8.96 -17.86 -4.54
N ASP A 241 8.57 -18.93 -3.85
CA ASP A 241 7.25 -19.05 -3.22
C ASP A 241 7.08 -18.04 -2.08
N ALA A 242 8.13 -17.81 -1.27
CA ALA A 242 8.12 -16.79 -0.22
C ALA A 242 7.89 -15.38 -0.80
N ILE A 243 8.59 -15.04 -1.90
CA ILE A 243 8.38 -13.79 -2.62
C ILE A 243 6.93 -13.66 -3.09
N ALA A 244 6.38 -14.70 -3.72
CA ALA A 244 5.00 -14.68 -4.20
C ALA A 244 3.99 -14.55 -3.04
N ARG A 245 4.22 -15.23 -1.92
CA ARG A 245 3.38 -15.11 -0.71
C ARG A 245 3.40 -13.71 -0.13
N SER A 246 4.55 -13.03 -0.15
CA SER A 246 4.68 -11.63 0.30
C SER A 246 3.74 -10.70 -0.46
N TYR A 247 3.73 -10.80 -1.79
CA TYR A 247 2.82 -10.04 -2.65
C TYR A 247 1.35 -10.36 -2.37
N ILE A 248 1.03 -11.65 -2.19
CA ILE A 248 -0.35 -12.10 -1.95
C ILE A 248 -0.87 -11.59 -0.61
N ILE A 249 -0.07 -11.69 0.45
CA ILE A 249 -0.44 -11.26 1.80
C ILE A 249 -0.63 -9.74 1.82
N THR A 250 0.31 -8.98 1.25
CA THR A 250 0.20 -7.51 1.18
C THR A 250 -1.08 -7.09 0.46
N ALA A 251 -1.34 -7.64 -0.73
CA ALA A 251 -2.53 -7.31 -1.51
C ALA A 251 -3.84 -7.72 -0.80
N LEU A 252 -3.86 -8.86 -0.11
CA LEU A 252 -5.00 -9.29 0.69
C LEU A 252 -5.27 -8.32 1.85
N GLU A 253 -4.24 -7.97 2.62
CA GLU A 253 -4.38 -7.04 3.74
C GLU A 253 -4.87 -5.66 3.30
N GLU A 254 -4.29 -5.12 2.23
CA GLU A 254 -4.73 -3.85 1.65
C GLU A 254 -6.18 -3.90 1.18
N SER A 255 -6.57 -4.97 0.50
CA SER A 255 -7.96 -5.11 0.05
C SER A 255 -8.94 -5.19 1.22
N ILE A 256 -8.58 -5.88 2.31
CA ILE A 256 -9.39 -5.98 3.53
C ILE A 256 -9.47 -4.60 4.20
N LEU A 257 -8.36 -3.88 4.31
CA LEU A 257 -8.33 -2.53 4.89
C LEU A 257 -9.20 -1.56 4.09
N VAL A 258 -9.11 -1.56 2.77
CA VAL A 258 -9.92 -0.70 1.88
C VAL A 258 -11.41 -1.01 2.03
N VAL A 259 -11.79 -2.29 2.01
CA VAL A 259 -13.19 -2.72 2.18
C VAL A 259 -13.72 -2.36 3.56
N ASN A 260 -12.97 -2.65 4.62
CA ASN A 260 -13.37 -2.35 5.99
C ASN A 260 -13.50 -0.83 6.21
N ALA A 261 -12.59 -0.03 5.66
CA ALA A 261 -12.68 1.43 5.71
C ALA A 261 -13.95 1.94 5.01
N ALA A 262 -14.28 1.39 3.84
CA ALA A 262 -15.53 1.72 3.14
C ALA A 262 -16.78 1.30 3.93
N ILE A 263 -16.77 0.12 4.55
CA ILE A 263 -17.87 -0.33 5.43
C ILE A 263 -18.00 0.59 6.65
N HIS A 264 -16.89 1.00 7.27
CA HIS A 264 -16.90 1.95 8.38
C HIS A 264 -17.55 3.28 8.00
N LEU A 265 -17.29 3.78 6.77
CA LEU A 265 -17.97 4.98 6.28
C LEU A 265 -19.49 4.76 6.15
N LEU A 266 -19.93 3.61 5.63
CA LEU A 266 -21.36 3.29 5.54
C LEU A 266 -22.05 3.20 6.90
N VAL A 267 -21.36 2.64 7.92
CA VAL A 267 -21.89 2.52 9.28
C VAL A 267 -22.10 3.90 9.93
N LEU A 268 -21.24 4.88 9.61
CA LEU A 268 -21.36 6.25 10.11
C LEU A 268 -22.50 7.04 9.44
N GLU A 269 -22.95 6.62 8.27
CA GLU A 269 -23.98 7.33 7.50
C GLU A 269 -25.39 6.94 7.96
N HIS A 270 -26.13 7.90 8.53
CA HIS A 270 -27.52 7.69 8.94
C HIS A 270 -28.48 7.87 7.76
N THR A 271 -29.33 6.88 7.51
CA THR A 271 -30.34 6.98 6.46
C THR A 271 -31.58 7.76 6.94
N THR A 272 -31.95 8.81 6.21
CA THR A 272 -33.22 9.54 6.42
C THR A 272 -34.33 8.97 5.54
N LYS A 273 -35.60 9.22 5.88
CA LYS A 273 -36.76 8.75 5.09
C LYS A 273 -36.69 9.15 3.60
N GLN A 274 -36.05 10.28 3.29
CA GLN A 274 -35.84 10.75 1.92
C GLN A 274 -34.62 10.12 1.24
N GLY A 275 -33.54 9.87 1.99
CA GLY A 275 -32.35 9.19 1.49
C GLY A 275 -32.52 7.67 1.30
N PHE A 276 -33.44 7.04 2.04
CA PHE A 276 -33.63 5.60 2.02
C PHE A 276 -34.00 5.04 0.63
N GLY A 277 -34.87 5.72 -0.12
CA GLY A 277 -35.24 5.30 -1.48
C GLY A 277 -34.05 5.33 -2.44
N LEU A 278 -33.17 6.33 -2.28
CA LEU A 278 -31.96 6.47 -3.07
C LEU A 278 -30.92 5.40 -2.69
N PHE A 279 -30.69 5.18 -1.40
CA PHE A 279 -29.79 4.13 -0.93
C PHE A 279 -30.25 2.74 -1.39
N LYS A 280 -31.54 2.42 -1.25
CA LYS A 280 -32.13 1.14 -1.68
C LYS A 280 -31.95 0.86 -3.17
N SER A 281 -31.84 1.91 -4.00
CA SER A 281 -31.54 1.75 -5.43
C SER A 281 -30.10 1.30 -5.68
N GLN A 282 -29.15 1.70 -4.82
CA GLN A 282 -27.72 1.38 -4.94
C GLN A 282 -27.33 0.09 -4.21
N GLU A 283 -28.13 -0.34 -3.23
CA GLU A 283 -27.86 -1.50 -2.36
C GLU A 283 -27.46 -2.76 -3.14
N ARG A 284 -28.23 -3.14 -4.18
CA ARG A 284 -27.93 -4.35 -4.96
C ARG A 284 -26.56 -4.29 -5.63
N ALA A 285 -26.26 -3.18 -6.30
CA ALA A 285 -24.97 -3.00 -6.98
C ALA A 285 -23.81 -2.99 -5.97
N MET A 286 -24.02 -2.42 -4.78
CA MET A 286 -23.05 -2.43 -3.70
C MET A 286 -22.79 -3.83 -3.16
N VAL A 287 -23.84 -4.62 -2.91
CA VAL A 287 -23.75 -6.01 -2.47
C VAL A 287 -23.09 -6.89 -3.53
N ASP A 288 -23.40 -6.69 -4.81
CA ASP A 288 -22.77 -7.43 -5.91
C ASP A 288 -21.26 -7.15 -6.00
N LYS A 289 -20.86 -5.87 -5.85
CA LYS A 289 -19.44 -5.48 -5.80
C LYS A 289 -18.73 -6.06 -4.58
N TYR A 290 -19.36 -6.04 -3.41
CA TYR A 290 -18.82 -6.67 -2.19
C TYR A 290 -18.65 -8.18 -2.39
N ASN A 291 -19.68 -8.86 -2.91
CA ASN A 291 -19.63 -10.29 -3.19
C ASN A 291 -18.53 -10.63 -4.19
N SER A 292 -18.31 -9.80 -5.21
CA SER A 292 -17.18 -9.95 -6.14
C SER A 292 -15.84 -10.00 -5.38
N VAL A 293 -15.59 -9.04 -4.48
CA VAL A 293 -14.36 -9.03 -3.66
C VAL A 293 -14.25 -10.27 -2.78
N VAL A 294 -15.32 -10.65 -2.09
CA VAL A 294 -15.33 -11.84 -1.23
C VAL A 294 -15.08 -13.13 -2.02
N THR A 295 -15.63 -13.24 -3.24
CA THR A 295 -15.37 -14.40 -4.10
C THR A 295 -13.90 -14.45 -4.55
N LEU A 296 -13.27 -13.30 -4.80
CA LEU A 296 -11.84 -13.22 -5.09
C LEU A 296 -11.00 -13.64 -3.89
N TRP A 297 -11.32 -13.18 -2.68
CA TRP A 297 -10.65 -13.63 -1.45
C TRP A 297 -10.72 -15.15 -1.28
N ARG A 298 -11.92 -15.74 -1.45
CA ARG A 298 -12.10 -17.20 -1.38
C ARG A 298 -11.28 -17.92 -2.45
N ARG A 299 -11.27 -17.42 -3.68
CA ARG A 299 -10.50 -18.01 -4.79
C ARG A 299 -9.00 -17.93 -4.56
N ILE A 300 -8.51 -16.81 -4.02
CA ILE A 300 -7.11 -16.64 -3.66
C ILE A 300 -6.74 -17.61 -2.54
N ALA A 301 -7.59 -17.78 -1.53
CA ALA A 301 -7.37 -18.73 -0.43
C ALA A 301 -7.31 -20.19 -0.93
N THR A 302 -8.22 -20.60 -1.81
CA THR A 302 -8.24 -21.99 -2.35
C THR A 302 -7.08 -22.29 -3.30
N LEU A 303 -6.64 -21.31 -4.09
CA LEU A 303 -5.46 -21.48 -4.94
C LEU A 303 -4.16 -21.45 -4.14
N SER A 304 -4.11 -20.65 -3.07
CA SER A 304 -2.96 -20.58 -2.15
C SER A 304 -2.80 -21.86 -1.34
N SER A 305 -3.90 -22.53 -0.96
CA SER A 305 -3.82 -23.85 -0.31
C SER A 305 -3.31 -24.94 -1.25
N GLY A 306 -3.55 -24.81 -2.55
CA GLY A 306 -2.98 -25.68 -3.59
C GLY A 306 -1.53 -25.37 -3.95
N LEU A 307 -0.85 -24.45 -3.25
CA LEU A 307 0.54 -24.01 -3.51
C LEU A 307 0.78 -23.42 -4.92
N ARG A 308 -0.28 -23.00 -5.63
CA ARG A 308 -0.20 -22.44 -7.00
C ARG A 308 0.02 -20.93 -6.98
N TYR A 309 1.05 -20.46 -6.29
CA TYR A 309 1.26 -19.03 -6.05
C TYR A 309 1.41 -18.19 -7.33
N GLY A 310 2.04 -18.74 -8.37
CA GLY A 310 2.16 -18.05 -9.67
C GLY A 310 0.82 -17.74 -10.36
N GLU A 311 -0.23 -18.51 -10.08
CA GLU A 311 -1.59 -18.23 -10.58
C GLU A 311 -2.33 -17.25 -9.69
N VAL A 312 -2.11 -17.33 -8.37
CA VAL A 312 -2.67 -16.39 -7.40
C VAL A 312 -2.18 -14.97 -7.69
N VAL A 313 -0.88 -14.80 -7.96
CA VAL A 313 -0.27 -13.50 -8.26
C VAL A 313 -0.97 -12.80 -9.45
N LYS A 314 -1.46 -13.56 -10.43
CA LYS A 314 -2.21 -13.00 -11.57
C LYS A 314 -3.58 -12.44 -11.17
N LEU A 315 -4.17 -12.90 -10.06
CA LEU A 315 -5.45 -12.42 -9.57
C LEU A 315 -5.32 -11.15 -8.71
N LEU A 316 -4.11 -10.75 -8.32
CA LEU A 316 -3.90 -9.63 -7.39
C LEU A 316 -4.34 -8.29 -7.98
N HIS A 317 -4.07 -8.02 -9.27
CA HIS A 317 -4.56 -6.81 -9.93
C HIS A 317 -6.08 -6.72 -9.91
N LEU A 318 -6.77 -7.84 -10.18
CA LEU A 318 -8.23 -7.92 -10.18
C LEU A 318 -8.80 -7.72 -8.76
N LEU A 319 -8.10 -8.20 -7.74
CA LEU A 319 -8.46 -7.96 -6.35
C LEU A 319 -8.34 -6.48 -5.99
N GLU A 320 -7.23 -5.85 -6.36
CA GLU A 320 -6.99 -4.42 -6.15
C GLU A 320 -8.07 -3.57 -6.84
N ASP A 321 -8.33 -3.83 -8.12
CA ASP A 321 -9.36 -3.14 -8.89
C ASP A 321 -10.76 -3.35 -8.31
N SER A 322 -11.12 -4.59 -7.91
CA SER A 322 -12.44 -4.86 -7.33
C SER A 322 -12.61 -4.23 -5.95
N SER A 323 -11.57 -4.19 -5.12
CA SER A 323 -11.63 -3.59 -3.78
C SER A 323 -11.72 -2.06 -3.85
N LYS A 324 -10.93 -1.42 -4.72
CA LYS A 324 -11.04 0.01 -5.03
C LYS A 324 -12.40 0.33 -5.65
N GLY A 325 -12.86 -0.45 -6.61
CA GLY A 325 -14.14 -0.28 -7.28
C GLY A 325 -15.37 -0.48 -6.36
N PHE A 326 -15.21 -1.17 -5.22
CA PHE A 326 -16.21 -1.21 -4.15
C PHE A 326 -16.17 0.09 -3.33
N ALA A 327 -14.99 0.50 -2.85
CA ALA A 327 -14.82 1.71 -2.06
C ALA A 327 -15.26 3.00 -2.82
N GLU A 328 -14.95 3.09 -4.11
CA GLU A 328 -15.40 4.19 -4.96
C GLU A 328 -16.93 4.23 -5.10
N HIS A 329 -17.57 3.06 -5.22
CA HIS A 329 -19.02 2.98 -5.32
C HIS A 329 -19.72 3.36 -4.00
N VAL A 330 -19.11 3.00 -2.86
CA VAL A 330 -19.53 3.45 -1.53
C VAL A 330 -19.43 4.97 -1.44
N ASN A 331 -18.27 5.55 -1.76
CA ASN A 331 -18.07 7.00 -1.72
C ASN A 331 -19.04 7.76 -2.65
N ALA A 332 -19.30 7.22 -3.85
CA ALA A 332 -20.30 7.76 -4.77
C ALA A 332 -21.71 7.73 -4.14
N THR A 333 -22.09 6.64 -3.50
CA THR A 333 -23.39 6.52 -2.81
C THR A 333 -23.51 7.53 -1.67
N ILE A 334 -22.45 7.70 -0.87
CA ILE A 334 -22.40 8.69 0.22
C ILE A 334 -22.52 10.11 -0.35
N SER A 335 -21.82 10.42 -1.44
CA SER A 335 -21.92 11.73 -2.10
C SER A 335 -23.33 12.05 -2.60
N LEU A 336 -24.12 11.04 -2.98
CA LEU A 336 -25.52 11.21 -3.36
C LEU A 336 -26.43 11.45 -2.14
N LEU A 337 -26.07 10.93 -0.96
CA LEU A 337 -26.81 11.11 0.29
C LEU A 337 -26.49 12.47 0.96
N HIS A 338 -25.32 13.03 0.69
CA HIS A 338 -24.84 14.28 1.30
C HIS A 338 -25.73 15.53 1.07
N PRO A 339 -26.31 15.78 -0.14
CA PRO A 339 -27.22 16.90 -0.38
C PRO A 339 -28.54 16.79 0.41
N VAL A 340 -29.01 15.56 0.64
CA VAL A 340 -30.22 15.29 1.43
C VAL A 340 -30.00 15.63 2.90
N HIS A 341 -28.75 15.55 3.39
CA HIS A 341 -28.37 15.98 4.73
C HIS A 341 -28.21 17.49 4.86
N CYS A 342 -27.62 18.13 3.84
CA CYS A 342 -27.33 19.57 3.87
C CYS A 342 -28.58 20.44 3.65
N THR A 343 -29.64 19.88 3.07
CA THR A 343 -30.92 20.57 2.92
C THR A 343 -31.67 20.56 4.26
N ARG A 344 -31.42 21.59 5.08
CA ARG A 344 -32.21 21.83 6.29
C ARG A 344 -33.67 22.06 5.88
N GLN A 345 -34.51 21.04 6.04
CA GLN A 345 -35.95 21.19 5.88
C GLN A 345 -36.47 22.13 6.96
N ARG A 346 -36.48 23.43 6.66
CA ARG A 346 -37.34 24.37 7.38
C ARG A 346 -38.76 23.98 7.03
N LYS A 347 -39.39 23.20 7.88
CA LYS A 347 -40.85 23.22 8.00
C LYS A 347 -41.19 24.65 8.41
N VAL A 348 -41.49 25.50 7.43
CA VAL A 348 -42.23 26.72 7.71
C VAL A 348 -43.63 26.21 8.00
N GLU A 349 -43.92 25.98 9.27
CA GLU A 349 -45.29 25.86 9.75
C GLU A 349 -45.91 27.23 9.52
N LEU A 350 -46.43 27.43 8.31
CA LEU A 350 -47.41 28.47 8.04
C LEU A 350 -48.66 28.01 8.79
N GLU A 351 -48.75 28.35 10.07
CA GLU A 351 -50.03 28.53 10.74
C GLU A 351 -50.74 29.65 9.98
N LEU A 352 -51.38 29.28 8.86
CA LEU A 352 -52.39 30.09 8.22
C LEU A 352 -53.59 30.06 9.14
N ASP A 353 -53.52 30.86 10.20
CA ASP A 353 -54.63 31.13 11.08
C ASP A 353 -55.81 31.55 10.20
N LEU A 354 -56.86 30.74 10.16
CA LEU A 354 -58.03 30.94 9.29
C LEU A 354 -58.71 32.31 9.53
N THR A 355 -58.38 32.94 10.66
CA THR A 355 -58.79 34.29 11.10
C THR A 355 -58.03 35.42 10.42
N THR A 356 -56.86 35.18 9.81
CA THR A 356 -56.10 36.20 9.07
C THR A 356 -56.58 36.39 7.63
N VAL A 357 -57.19 35.37 7.03
CA VAL A 357 -57.78 35.42 5.68
C VAL A 357 -58.85 36.52 5.54
N PRO A 358 -59.83 36.69 6.46
CA PRO A 358 -60.78 37.80 6.37
C PRO A 358 -60.12 39.17 6.57
N ALA A 359 -59.05 39.28 7.37
CA ALA A 359 -58.33 40.54 7.55
C ALA A 359 -57.63 40.98 6.24
N PHE A 360 -57.00 40.05 5.52
CA PHE A 360 -56.42 40.34 4.20
C PHE A 360 -57.48 40.70 3.15
N LEU A 361 -58.66 40.05 3.19
CA LEU A 361 -59.78 40.41 2.30
C LEU A 361 -60.34 41.80 2.58
N ILE A 362 -60.44 42.21 3.85
CA ILE A 362 -60.89 43.56 4.24
C ILE A 362 -59.88 44.61 3.75
N VAL A 363 -58.59 44.38 3.97
CA VAL A 363 -57.54 45.29 3.50
C VAL A 363 -57.55 45.40 1.98
N PHE A 364 -57.75 44.29 1.27
CA PHE A 364 -57.88 44.28 -0.19
C PHE A 364 -59.14 45.02 -0.66
N ALA A 365 -60.27 44.87 0.02
CA ALA A 365 -61.51 45.58 -0.28
C ALA A 365 -61.38 47.10 -0.04
N ILE A 366 -60.70 47.52 1.02
CA ILE A 366 -60.42 48.93 1.32
C ILE A 366 -59.47 49.52 0.27
N LEU A 367 -58.39 48.81 -0.07
CA LEU A 367 -57.48 49.22 -1.14
C LEU A 367 -58.19 49.31 -2.49
N TRP A 368 -59.04 48.34 -2.82
CA TRP A 368 -59.88 48.38 -4.01
C TRP A 368 -60.80 49.60 -4.02
N PHE A 369 -61.38 49.96 -2.88
CA PHE A 369 -62.26 51.13 -2.76
C PHE A 369 -61.50 52.46 -2.86
N LEU A 370 -60.29 52.54 -2.27
CA LEU A 370 -59.42 53.70 -2.32
C LEU A 370 -58.81 53.93 -3.71
N PHE A 371 -58.37 52.85 -4.36
CA PHE A 371 -57.81 52.90 -5.71
C PHE A 371 -58.87 52.84 -6.81
N ARG A 372 -60.16 52.79 -6.46
CA ARG A 372 -61.24 52.86 -7.44
C ARG A 372 -61.17 54.23 -8.14
N PRO A 373 -60.87 54.29 -9.44
CA PRO A 373 -60.72 55.56 -10.14
C PRO A 373 -62.04 56.33 -10.06
N ARG A 374 -62.00 57.51 -9.42
CA ARG A 374 -63.16 58.40 -9.35
C ARG A 374 -63.53 58.82 -10.77
N ARG A 375 -64.78 58.56 -11.19
CA ARG A 375 -65.28 58.93 -12.50
C ARG A 375 -65.03 60.44 -12.74
N PRO A 376 -64.48 60.84 -13.89
CA PRO A 376 -64.29 62.25 -14.20
C PRO A 376 -65.66 62.93 -14.23
N LYS A 377 -65.79 64.04 -13.48
CA LYS A 377 -67.03 64.82 -13.46
C LYS A 377 -67.32 65.33 -14.88
N PRO A 378 -68.57 65.29 -15.35
CA PRO A 378 -68.92 65.80 -16.67
C PRO A 378 -68.65 67.31 -16.71
N LYS A 379 -67.95 67.76 -17.75
CA LYS A 379 -67.83 69.18 -18.08
C LYS A 379 -69.23 69.67 -18.48
N ILE A 380 -69.75 70.62 -17.72
CA ILE A 380 -70.87 71.45 -18.15
C ILE A 380 -70.27 72.55 -19.02
N ASN A 381 -70.81 72.67 -20.25
CA ASN A 381 -70.46 73.53 -21.39
C ASN A 381 -69.42 74.65 -21.18
#